data_AF-A0A950A2E2-F1
#
_entry.id   AF-A0A950A2E2-F1
#
_cell.length_a   1.000
_cell.length_b   1.000
_cell.length_c   1.000
_cell.angle_alpha   90.00
_cell.angle_beta   90.00
_cell.angle_gamma   90.00
#
_symmetry.space_group_name_H-M   'P 1'
#
loop_
_entity.id
_entity.type
_entity.pdbx_description
1 polymer ?
#
loop_
_entity_poly.entity_id
_entity_poly.type
_entity_poly.pdbx_seq_one_letter_code
_entity_poly.pdbx_strand_id
1 'polypeptide(L)'
;MELDAYRQSAETFTEELMREYYRHHAGLQDRFEIEPIYARHADLFTRDSVEALRDLDARATASNGGGDQCRRARMLLDFAVEGYVGEATKAIDEELARTEAGLTIEAG
;
A
#
# COMPACT_ATOMS: atom_id res chain seq x y z
N MET A 1 1.06 15.71 -10.98
CA MET A 1 0.58 15.17 -9.69
C MET A 1 0.89 16.20 -8.62
N GLU A 2 -0.10 16.51 -7.77
CA GLU A 2 0.10 17.35 -6.58
C GLU A 2 0.68 16.50 -5.44
N LEU A 3 1.96 16.72 -5.11
CA LEU A 3 2.72 15.82 -4.25
C LEU A 3 2.21 15.78 -2.80
N ASP A 4 1.73 16.90 -2.27
CA ASP A 4 1.22 16.95 -0.90
C ASP A 4 -0.15 16.25 -0.78
N ALA A 5 -1.00 16.36 -1.80
CA ALA A 5 -2.25 15.59 -1.87
C ALA A 5 -1.98 14.08 -2.00
N TYR A 6 -0.98 13.71 -2.82
CA TYR A 6 -0.54 12.31 -2.92
C TYR A 6 -0.07 11.76 -1.58
N ARG A 7 0.78 12.50 -0.86
CA ARG A 7 1.27 12.12 0.47
C ARG A 7 0.14 11.93 1.46
N GLN A 8 -0.80 12.87 1.51
CA GLN A 8 -1.95 12.78 2.40
C GLN A 8 -2.80 11.54 2.09
N SER A 9 -3.06 11.27 0.81
CA SER A 9 -3.80 10.06 0.42
C SER A 9 -3.02 8.78 0.75
N ALA A 10 -1.70 8.77 0.59
CA ALA A 10 -0.84 7.63 0.96
C ALA A 10 -0.84 7.36 2.48
N GLU A 11 -0.82 8.41 3.29
CA GLU A 11 -0.95 8.32 4.74
C GLU A 11 -2.31 7.74 5.14
N THR A 12 -3.40 8.26 4.57
CA THR A 12 -4.76 7.74 4.82
C THR A 12 -4.88 6.27 4.40
N PHE A 13 -4.41 5.91 3.20
CA PHE A 13 -4.40 4.52 2.74
C PHE A 13 -3.65 3.60 3.71
N THR A 14 -2.46 4.02 4.16
CA THR A 14 -1.64 3.23 5.08
C THR A 14 -2.36 3.03 6.42
N GLU A 15 -2.99 4.08 6.95
CA GLU A 15 -3.77 3.96 8.19
C GLU A 15 -4.95 2.99 8.02
N GLU A 16 -5.73 3.12 6.95
CA GLU A 16 -6.88 2.25 6.67
C GLU A 16 -6.45 0.79 6.52
N LEU A 17 -5.40 0.53 5.73
CA LEU A 17 -4.88 -0.81 5.48
C LEU A 17 -4.34 -1.46 6.77
N MET A 18 -3.52 -0.75 7.53
CA MET A 18 -2.98 -1.28 8.80
C MET A 18 -4.09 -1.55 9.83
N ARG A 19 -5.13 -0.72 9.85
CA ARG A 19 -6.30 -0.92 10.72
C ARG A 19 -7.11 -2.14 10.31
N GLU A 20 -7.20 -2.44 9.02
CA GLU A 20 -7.86 -3.64 8.49
C GLU A 20 -7.08 -4.90 8.87
N TYR A 21 -5.76 -4.93 8.61
CA TYR A 21 -4.88 -6.01 9.05
C TYR A 21 -4.98 -6.24 10.57
N TYR A 22 -4.93 -5.18 11.35
CA TYR A 22 -5.04 -5.29 12.81
C TYR A 22 -6.36 -5.93 13.23
N ARG A 23 -7.50 -5.43 12.72
CA ARG A 23 -8.81 -5.95 13.10
C ARG A 23 -8.97 -7.41 12.74
N HIS A 24 -8.56 -7.81 11.55
CA HIS A 24 -8.68 -9.19 11.10
C HIS A 24 -7.78 -10.12 11.93
N HIS A 25 -6.48 -9.84 12.02
CA HIS A 25 -5.54 -10.74 12.71
C HIS A 25 -5.65 -10.72 14.24
N ALA A 26 -6.27 -9.69 14.82
CA ALA A 26 -6.62 -9.67 16.25
C ALA A 26 -7.97 -10.37 16.55
N GLY A 27 -8.66 -10.92 15.54
CA GLY A 27 -9.96 -11.55 15.70
C GLY A 27 -11.09 -10.58 16.04
N LEU A 28 -10.91 -9.29 15.76
CA LEU A 28 -11.93 -8.25 15.97
C LEU A 28 -12.88 -8.11 14.77
N GLN A 29 -12.56 -8.77 13.65
CA GLN A 29 -13.34 -8.79 12.43
C GLN A 29 -13.14 -10.11 11.69
N ASP A 30 -14.24 -10.78 11.34
CA ASP A 30 -14.20 -12.11 10.71
C ASP A 30 -13.67 -12.08 9.27
N ARG A 31 -13.96 -11.00 8.53
CA ARG A 31 -13.57 -10.84 7.12
C ARG A 31 -12.39 -9.92 6.99
N PHE A 32 -11.51 -10.22 6.05
CA PHE A 32 -10.43 -9.33 5.64
C PHE A 32 -10.83 -8.66 4.32
N GLU A 33 -11.06 -7.35 4.33
CA GLU A 33 -11.61 -6.60 3.20
C GLU A 33 -10.71 -5.41 2.83
N ILE A 34 -9.69 -5.68 2.02
CA ILE A 34 -8.72 -4.68 1.55
C ILE A 34 -9.05 -4.14 0.17
N GLU A 35 -9.81 -4.86 -0.66
CA GLU A 35 -10.23 -4.42 -1.99
C GLU A 35 -10.97 -3.07 -1.96
N PRO A 36 -11.92 -2.82 -1.04
CA PRO A 36 -12.57 -1.52 -0.95
C PRO A 36 -11.62 -0.37 -0.57
N ILE A 37 -10.55 -0.67 0.20
CA ILE A 37 -9.53 0.32 0.60
C ILE A 37 -8.71 0.71 -0.64
N TYR A 38 -8.21 -0.29 -1.35
CA TYR A 38 -7.51 -0.13 -2.61
C TYR A 38 -8.35 0.64 -3.64
N ALA A 39 -9.63 0.31 -3.81
CA ALA A 39 -10.53 1.00 -4.74
C ALA A 39 -10.71 2.49 -4.43
N ARG A 40 -10.76 2.89 -3.15
CA ARG A 40 -10.83 4.31 -2.75
C ARG A 40 -9.55 5.08 -3.05
N HIS A 41 -8.41 4.39 -3.09
CA HIS A 41 -7.08 4.98 -3.26
C HIS A 41 -6.39 4.54 -4.56
N ALA A 42 -7.15 4.05 -5.55
CA ALA A 42 -6.62 3.45 -6.77
C ALA A 42 -5.67 4.38 -7.55
N ASP A 43 -5.92 5.70 -7.48
CA ASP A 43 -5.08 6.73 -8.11
C ASP A 43 -3.63 6.72 -7.60
N LEU A 44 -3.39 6.29 -6.36
CA LEU A 44 -2.03 6.16 -5.79
C LEU A 44 -1.19 5.13 -6.55
N PHE A 45 -1.84 4.08 -7.03
CA PHE A 45 -1.20 2.88 -7.56
C PHE A 45 -1.43 2.72 -9.06
N THR A 46 -1.63 3.82 -9.77
CA THR A 46 -1.63 3.81 -11.24
C THR A 46 -0.20 3.78 -11.77
N ARG A 47 -0.05 3.29 -13.00
CA ARG A 47 1.23 3.32 -13.73
C ARG A 47 1.77 4.76 -13.83
N ASP A 48 0.91 5.72 -14.09
CA ASP A 48 1.26 7.13 -14.21
C ASP A 48 1.77 7.70 -12.87
N SER A 49 1.16 7.31 -11.74
CA SER A 49 1.63 7.71 -10.41
C SER A 49 3.02 7.15 -10.10
N VAL A 50 3.27 5.89 -10.42
CA VAL A 50 4.59 5.25 -10.26
C VAL A 50 5.65 5.95 -11.13
N GLU A 51 5.33 6.23 -12.40
CA GLU A 51 6.26 6.93 -13.31
C GLU A 51 6.56 8.35 -12.83
N ALA A 52 5.56 9.10 -12.37
CA ALA A 52 5.75 10.44 -11.84
C ALA A 52 6.69 10.47 -10.61
N LEU A 53 6.57 9.48 -9.72
CA LEU A 53 7.44 9.34 -8.54
C LEU A 53 8.83 8.85 -8.90
N ARG A 54 8.96 8.00 -9.93
CA ARG A 54 10.25 7.57 -10.45
C ARG A 54 11.04 8.75 -11.00
N ASP A 55 10.39 9.64 -11.75
CA ASP A 55 11.00 10.87 -12.24
C ASP A 55 11.36 11.83 -11.09
N LEU A 56 10.55 11.89 -10.04
CA LEU A 56 10.85 12.67 -8.84
C LEU A 56 12.11 12.16 -8.13
N ASP A 57 12.25 10.85 -7.92
CA ASP A 57 13.43 10.23 -7.31
C ASP A 57 14.69 10.46 -8.16
N ALA A 58 14.57 10.32 -9.49
CA ALA A 58 15.67 10.56 -10.41
C ALA A 58 16.18 12.02 -10.34
N ARG A 59 15.26 13.00 -10.35
CA ARG A 59 15.61 14.42 -10.20
C ARG A 59 16.24 14.73 -8.84
N ALA A 60 15.68 14.18 -7.77
CA ALA A 60 16.22 14.35 -6.43
C ALA A 60 17.67 13.82 -6.37
N THR A 61 17.89 12.59 -6.85
CA THR A 61 19.20 11.92 -6.85
C THR A 61 20.24 12.70 -7.66
N ALA A 62 19.86 13.23 -8.83
CA ALA A 62 20.76 13.99 -9.71
C ALA A 62 21.22 15.33 -9.11
N SER A 63 20.51 15.89 -8.14
CA SER A 63 20.78 17.20 -7.55
C SER A 63 21.89 17.23 -6.47
N ASN A 64 22.76 16.22 -6.40
CA ASN A 64 23.89 16.08 -5.44
C ASN A 64 23.53 15.98 -3.94
N GLY A 65 22.28 15.74 -3.57
CA GLY A 65 21.89 15.62 -2.17
C GLY A 65 21.53 14.20 -1.79
N GLY A 66 22.47 13.36 -1.33
CA GLY A 66 22.18 12.15 -0.54
C GLY A 66 21.50 12.44 0.81
N GLY A 67 20.67 13.48 0.86
CA GLY A 67 19.95 13.99 2.00
C GLY A 67 18.49 13.58 1.99
N ASP A 68 17.77 14.24 2.87
CA ASP A 68 16.41 13.91 3.28
C ASP A 68 15.39 13.92 2.13
N GLN A 69 15.55 14.83 1.15
CA GLN A 69 14.65 14.91 -0.01
C GLN A 69 14.74 13.67 -0.92
N CYS A 70 15.94 13.14 -1.17
CA CYS A 70 16.12 11.90 -1.94
C CYS A 70 15.52 10.71 -1.20
N ARG A 71 15.75 10.63 0.12
CA ARG A 71 15.16 9.58 0.95
C ARG A 71 13.64 9.58 0.86
N ARG A 72 13.00 10.75 1.00
CA ARG A 72 11.54 10.88 0.90
C ARG A 72 11.02 10.53 -0.48
N ALA A 73 11.69 10.96 -1.55
CA ALA A 73 11.29 10.62 -2.92
C ALA A 73 11.35 9.10 -3.14
N ARG A 74 12.43 8.44 -2.67
CA ARG A 74 12.57 7.00 -2.73
C ARG A 74 11.49 6.26 -1.94
N MET A 75 11.22 6.68 -0.71
CA MET A 75 10.16 6.07 0.11
C MET A 75 8.78 6.15 -0.56
N LEU A 76 8.47 7.26 -1.23
CA LEU A 76 7.21 7.39 -1.97
C LEU A 76 7.18 6.49 -3.21
N LEU A 77 8.30 6.37 -3.91
CA LEU A 77 8.41 5.46 -5.04
C LEU A 77 8.27 4.00 -4.60
N ASP A 78 8.95 3.59 -3.52
CA ASP A 78 8.87 2.25 -2.95
C ASP A 78 7.41 1.93 -2.57
N PHE A 79 6.75 2.84 -1.84
CA PHE A 79 5.33 2.75 -1.52
C PHE A 79 4.45 2.56 -2.76
N ALA A 80 4.65 3.37 -3.80
CA ALA A 80 3.84 3.31 -5.01
C ALA A 80 4.04 1.99 -5.78
N VAL A 81 5.27 1.48 -5.84
CA VAL A 81 5.59 0.22 -6.51
C VAL A 81 5.02 -0.96 -5.73
N GLU A 82 5.22 -1.00 -4.41
CA GLU A 82 4.66 -2.04 -3.55
C GLU A 82 3.13 -2.05 -3.63
N GLY A 83 2.50 -0.87 -3.53
CA GLY A 83 1.05 -0.76 -3.66
C GLY A 83 0.52 -1.03 -5.06
N TYR A 84 1.28 -0.78 -6.13
CA TYR A 84 0.91 -1.20 -7.50
C TYR A 84 0.84 -2.73 -7.62
N VAL A 85 1.79 -3.44 -7.01
CA VAL A 85 1.74 -4.91 -6.93
C VAL A 85 0.58 -5.35 -6.05
N GLY A 86 0.42 -4.73 -4.88
CA GLY A 86 -0.67 -5.01 -3.95
C GLY A 86 -2.06 -4.82 -4.57
N GLU A 87 -2.26 -3.78 -5.36
CA GLU A 87 -3.50 -3.54 -6.12
C GLU A 87 -3.82 -4.70 -7.06
N ALA A 88 -2.80 -5.28 -7.70
CA ALA A 88 -2.96 -6.44 -8.59
C ALA A 88 -3.18 -7.76 -7.84
N THR A 89 -2.71 -7.88 -6.59
CA THR A 89 -2.78 -9.12 -5.80
C THR A 89 -3.83 -9.13 -4.70
N LYS A 90 -4.46 -7.99 -4.37
CA LYS A 90 -5.39 -7.84 -3.24
C LYS A 90 -6.47 -8.92 -3.14
N ALA A 91 -7.04 -9.35 -4.27
CA ALA A 91 -8.06 -10.40 -4.29
C ALA A 91 -7.50 -11.77 -3.86
N ILE A 92 -6.24 -12.05 -4.20
CA ILE A 92 -5.53 -13.26 -3.76
C ILE A 92 -5.30 -13.20 -2.25
N ASP A 93 -4.92 -12.04 -1.71
CA ASP A 93 -4.70 -11.87 -0.27
C ASP A 93 -6.01 -12.05 0.53
N GLU A 94 -7.14 -11.54 0.04
CA GLU A 94 -8.45 -11.78 0.68
C GLU A 94 -8.88 -13.25 0.60
N GLU A 95 -8.64 -13.92 -0.54
CA GLU A 95 -8.97 -15.34 -0.68
C GLU A 95 -8.09 -16.23 0.19
N LEU A 96 -6.81 -15.88 0.33
CA LEU A 96 -5.89 -16.54 1.26
C LEU A 96 -6.38 -16.41 2.70
N ALA A 97 -6.67 -15.19 3.16
CA ALA A 97 -7.18 -14.93 4.52
C ALA A 97 -8.49 -15.69 4.80
N ARG A 98 -9.40 -15.71 3.83
CA ARG A 98 -10.66 -16.47 3.91
C ARG A 98 -10.43 -17.98 4.05
N THR A 99 -9.46 -18.50 3.30
CA THR A 99 -9.09 -19.92 3.34
C THR A 99 -8.48 -20.28 4.69
N GLU A 100 -7.53 -19.47 5.18
CA GLU A 100 -6.87 -19.66 6.47
C GLU A 100 -7.85 -19.62 7.64
N ALA A 101 -8.79 -18.68 7.65
CA ALA A 101 -9.83 -18.57 8.68
C ALA A 101 -10.76 -19.80 8.72
N GLY A 102 -10.89 -20.54 7.61
CA GLY A 102 -11.68 -21.76 7.53
C GLY A 102 -10.96 -23.03 7.98
N LEU A 103 -9.65 -22.98 8.21
CA LEU A 103 -8.87 -24.13 8.62
C LEU A 103 -9.02 -24.37 10.14
N THR A 104 -9.46 -25.58 10.50
CA THR A 104 -9.54 -26.02 11.90
C THR A 104 -8.50 -27.10 12.17
N ILE A 105 -7.79 -27.01 13.30
CA ILE A 105 -6.93 -28.10 13.80
C ILE A 105 -7.71 -28.89 14.84
N GLU A 106 -7.77 -30.22 14.69
CA GLU A 106 -8.28 -31.09 15.74
C GLU A 106 -7.28 -31.13 16.90
N ALA A 107 -7.64 -30.53 18.02
CA ALA A 107 -6.90 -30.69 19.28
C ALA A 107 -7.31 -32.02 19.92
N GLY A 108 -6.42 -33.01 19.83
CA GLY A 108 -6.57 -34.32 20.48
C GLY A 108 -6.34 -34.29 21.99
#